data_AF-A0A938MCV9-F1
#
_entry.id   AF-A0A938MCV9-F1
#
_cell.length_a   1.000
_cell.length_b   1.000
_cell.length_c   1.000
_cell.angle_alpha   90.00
_cell.angle_beta   90.00
_cell.angle_gamma   90.00
#
_symmetry.space_group_name_H-M   'P 1'
#
loop_
_entity.id
_entity.type
_entity.pdbx_description
1 polymer ?
#
loop_
_entity_poly.entity_id
_entity_poly.type
_entity_poly.pdbx_seq_one_letter_code
_entity_poly.pdbx_strand_id
1 'polypeptide(L)'
;PSIFQRQIDFIQKSGIVTAMVGLLQAPYGTRLYERLKREGRVTGHMSGDNADGTTNIIPTMRLGTLRDGYQRILQHIYAPKHYYQRVRTFLREYKAPKMQFAVDGDCIMAFLRSILHLGILGKERFHYWKLLLWTQLRRPELFPLAVTLAIYGHHFRKVCERQDL
;
A
#
# COMPACT_ATOMS: atom_id res chain seq x y z
N PRO A 1 10.93 19.89 3.19
CA PRO A 1 9.96 18.86 3.66
C PRO A 1 10.55 17.43 3.57
N SER A 2 11.34 17.04 4.58
CA SER A 2 12.00 15.71 4.66
C SER A 2 11.09 14.59 5.20
N ILE A 3 9.88 14.91 5.67
CA ILE A 3 8.98 13.95 6.32
C ILE A 3 8.43 12.90 5.36
N PHE A 4 8.08 13.28 4.12
CA PHE A 4 7.54 12.34 3.14
C PHE A 4 8.58 11.28 2.74
N GLN A 5 9.83 11.69 2.54
CA GLN A 5 10.92 10.75 2.26
C GLN A 5 11.21 9.84 3.47
N ARG A 6 11.19 10.38 4.69
CA ARG A 6 11.36 9.57 5.91
C ARG A 6 10.27 8.50 6.04
N GLN A 7 9.02 8.82 5.70
CA GLN A 7 7.93 7.83 5.66
C GLN A 7 8.17 6.76 4.60
N ILE A 8 8.55 7.14 3.38
CA ILE A 8 8.94 6.20 2.31
C ILE A 8 10.04 5.26 2.79
N ASP A 9 11.11 5.81 3.35
CA ASP A 9 12.27 5.05 3.79
C ASP A 9 11.89 4.09 4.92
N PHE A 10 11.06 4.53 5.86
CA PHE A 10 10.55 3.69 6.94
C PHE A 10 9.70 2.54 6.41
N ILE A 11 8.72 2.82 5.55
CA ILE A 11 7.86 1.80 4.93
C ILE A 11 8.72 0.78 4.17
N GLN A 12 9.69 1.26 3.38
CA GLN A 12 10.56 0.44 2.56
C GLN A 12 11.50 -0.45 3.37
N LYS A 13 12.15 0.11 4.40
CA LYS A 13 13.12 -0.61 5.25
C LYS A 13 12.43 -1.64 6.15
N SER A 14 11.26 -1.30 6.71
CA SER A 14 10.51 -2.20 7.59
C SER A 14 9.74 -3.30 6.86
N GLY A 15 9.71 -3.31 5.52
CA GLY A 15 9.00 -4.35 4.78
C GLY A 15 7.48 -4.26 4.88
N ILE A 16 6.90 -3.07 5.12
CA ILE A 16 5.44 -2.93 5.29
C ILE A 16 4.75 -3.08 3.93
N VAL A 17 4.25 -4.27 3.61
CA VAL A 17 3.67 -4.55 2.29
C VAL A 17 2.34 -3.84 2.08
N THR A 18 1.49 -3.81 3.10
CA THR A 18 0.16 -3.18 3.08
C THR A 18 0.21 -1.89 3.88
N ALA A 19 0.60 -0.79 3.23
CA ALA A 19 0.76 0.50 3.88
C ALA A 19 -0.47 1.40 3.65
N MET A 20 -1.27 1.59 4.70
CA MET A 20 -2.45 2.48 4.68
C MET A 20 -2.03 3.91 4.97
N VAL A 21 -1.43 4.56 3.98
CA VAL A 21 -1.08 5.98 4.05
C VAL A 21 -2.28 6.80 3.61
N GLY A 22 -2.74 7.71 4.47
CA GLY A 22 -3.84 8.63 4.20
C GLY A 22 -3.56 10.00 4.80
N LEU A 23 -4.28 11.02 4.32
CA LEU A 23 -4.27 12.33 4.95
C LEU A 23 -5.14 12.32 6.21
N LEU A 24 -4.67 12.96 7.26
CA LEU A 24 -5.38 12.99 8.53
C LEU A 24 -6.72 13.72 8.36
N GLN A 25 -7.81 13.09 8.79
CA GLN A 25 -9.13 13.69 8.90
C GLN A 25 -9.53 13.76 10.37
N ALA A 26 -10.40 14.71 10.72
CA ALA A 26 -10.92 14.91 12.07
C ALA A 26 -12.42 14.55 12.11
N PRO A 27 -12.79 13.36 12.63
CA PRO A 27 -14.18 12.94 12.74
C PRO A 27 -14.97 13.77 13.76
N TYR A 28 -16.24 14.04 13.46
CA TYR A 28 -17.14 14.76 14.36
C TYR A 28 -17.24 14.07 15.73
N GLY A 29 -17.32 14.86 16.80
CA GLY A 29 -17.39 14.36 18.18
C GLY A 29 -16.07 13.84 18.76
N THR A 30 -14.97 13.87 18.00
CA THR A 30 -13.64 13.51 18.55
C THR A 30 -12.98 14.67 19.28
N ARG A 31 -12.10 14.37 20.24
CA ARG A 31 -11.27 15.39 20.91
C ARG A 31 -10.44 16.21 19.92
N LEU A 32 -9.96 15.58 18.84
CA LEU A 32 -9.20 16.26 17.79
C LEU A 32 -10.08 17.29 17.06
N TYR A 33 -11.30 16.90 16.68
CA TYR A 33 -12.27 17.78 16.03
C TYR A 33 -12.60 18.99 16.92
N GLU A 34 -12.94 18.76 18.20
CA GLU A 34 -13.24 19.86 19.13
C GLU A 34 -12.06 20.80 19.37
N ARG A 35 -10.82 20.28 19.34
CA ARG A 35 -9.62 21.11 19.43
C ARG A 35 -9.45 21.96 18.17
N LEU A 36 -9.47 21.34 16.99
CA LEU A 36 -9.27 22.04 15.72
C LEU A 36 -10.40 23.02 15.40
N LYS A 37 -11.64 22.71 15.82
CA LYS A 37 -12.79 23.61 15.71
C LYS A 37 -12.56 24.89 16.52
N ARG A 38 -12.07 24.77 17.76
CA ARG A 38 -11.67 25.94 18.58
C ARG A 38 -10.50 26.72 17.98
N GLU A 39 -9.58 26.05 17.29
CA GLU A 39 -8.48 26.68 16.55
C GLU A 39 -8.92 27.31 15.20
N GLY A 40 -10.18 27.16 14.78
CA GLY A 40 -10.65 27.63 13.47
C GLY A 40 -10.07 26.86 12.28
N ARG A 41 -9.62 25.62 12.49
CA ARG A 41 -8.89 24.79 11.51
C ARG A 41 -9.69 23.63 10.93
N VAL A 42 -11.01 23.66 11.04
CA VAL A 42 -11.90 22.64 10.47
C VAL A 42 -12.63 23.25 9.28
N THR A 43 -12.55 22.62 8.11
CA THR A 43 -13.17 23.11 6.87
C THR A 43 -14.56 22.54 6.60
N GLY A 44 -15.02 21.57 7.39
CA GLY A 44 -16.35 20.97 7.28
C GLY A 44 -16.33 19.45 7.35
N HIS A 45 -17.04 18.81 6.43
CA HIS A 45 -17.23 17.36 6.40
C HIS A 45 -15.97 16.61 5.98
N MET A 46 -15.84 15.41 6.53
CA MET A 46 -14.78 14.46 6.22
C MET A 46 -15.34 13.39 5.27
N SER A 47 -14.52 12.85 4.36
CA SER A 47 -14.95 11.75 3.49
C SER A 47 -14.92 10.41 4.20
N GLY A 48 -13.97 10.23 5.13
CA GLY A 48 -13.66 8.94 5.74
C GLY A 48 -12.92 7.96 4.84
N ASP A 49 -12.66 8.30 3.57
CA ASP A 49 -11.84 7.49 2.67
C ASP A 49 -10.35 7.75 2.92
N ASN A 50 -9.56 6.69 3.11
CA ASN A 50 -8.13 6.78 3.35
C ASN A 50 -7.33 7.12 2.07
N ALA A 51 -7.90 6.82 0.91
CA ALA A 51 -7.21 6.89 -0.38
C ALA A 51 -7.58 8.11 -1.21
N ASP A 52 -8.62 8.88 -0.85
CA ASP A 52 -9.14 9.95 -1.69
C ASP A 52 -8.30 11.25 -1.68
N GLY A 53 -7.25 11.31 -0.86
CA GLY A 53 -6.38 12.48 -0.74
C GLY A 53 -7.05 13.73 -0.17
N THR A 54 -8.17 13.58 0.54
CA THR A 54 -8.88 14.70 1.16
C THR A 54 -8.59 14.83 2.66
N THR A 55 -8.83 16.03 3.19
CA THR A 55 -8.75 16.33 4.62
C THR A 55 -9.72 17.46 4.95
N ASN A 56 -10.36 17.39 6.12
CA ASN A 56 -11.19 18.45 6.65
C ASN A 56 -10.44 19.36 7.66
N ILE A 57 -9.10 19.29 7.64
CA ILE A 57 -8.22 20.04 8.54
C ILE A 57 -7.47 21.09 7.72
N ILE A 58 -7.30 22.30 8.26
CA ILE A 58 -6.40 23.31 7.71
C ILE A 58 -4.98 23.02 8.22
N PRO A 59 -4.08 22.45 7.39
CA PRO A 59 -2.73 22.10 7.82
C PRO A 59 -1.86 23.35 7.99
N THR A 60 -0.85 23.26 8.85
CA THR A 60 0.17 24.31 8.99
C THR A 60 1.07 24.40 7.76
N MET A 61 1.27 23.27 7.07
CA MET A 61 1.88 23.22 5.74
C MET A 61 0.86 23.65 4.69
N ARG A 62 1.29 24.28 3.59
CA ARG A 62 0.40 24.55 2.45
C ARG A 62 -0.28 23.25 1.97
N LEU A 63 -1.61 23.28 1.81
CA LEU A 63 -2.40 22.10 1.44
C LEU A 63 -1.90 21.42 0.15
N GLY A 64 -1.52 22.21 -0.86
CA GLY A 64 -0.91 21.67 -2.09
C GLY A 64 0.35 20.87 -1.81
N THR A 65 1.29 21.40 -1.01
CA THR A 65 2.52 20.69 -0.65
C THR A 65 2.26 19.40 0.14
N LEU A 66 1.21 19.37 0.96
CA LEU A 66 0.79 18.17 1.67
C LEU A 66 0.25 17.11 0.71
N ARG A 67 -0.59 17.51 -0.26
CA ARG A 67 -1.14 16.63 -1.31
C ARG A 67 -0.04 16.09 -2.21
N ASP A 68 0.85 16.95 -2.72
CA ASP A 68 1.98 16.53 -3.57
C ASP A 68 2.89 15.53 -2.83
N GLY A 69 3.12 15.78 -1.53
CA GLY A 69 3.89 14.88 -0.68
C GLY A 69 3.23 13.52 -0.48
N TYR A 70 1.90 13.51 -0.29
CA TYR A 70 1.10 12.29 -0.19
C TYR A 70 1.12 11.48 -1.50
N GLN A 71 0.86 12.14 -2.63
CA GLN A 71 0.94 11.55 -3.97
C GLN A 71 2.31 10.91 -4.21
N ARG A 72 3.39 11.64 -3.91
CA ARG A 72 4.76 11.14 -4.02
C ARG A 72 5.00 9.89 -3.17
N ILE A 73 4.44 9.81 -1.96
CA ILE A 73 4.54 8.59 -1.15
C ILE A 73 3.87 7.43 -1.88
N LEU A 74 2.60 7.58 -2.26
CA LEU A 74 1.81 6.51 -2.88
C LEU A 74 2.43 6.00 -4.18
N GLN A 75 2.78 6.92 -5.08
CA GLN A 75 3.42 6.60 -6.35
C GLN A 75 4.75 5.85 -6.13
N HIS A 76 5.54 6.23 -5.13
CA HIS A 76 6.80 5.57 -4.83
C HIS A 76 6.60 4.17 -4.22
N ILE A 77 5.77 4.03 -3.19
CA ILE A 77 5.62 2.76 -2.48
C ILE A 77 4.86 1.71 -3.30
N TYR A 78 3.98 2.11 -4.23
CA TYR A 78 3.26 1.18 -5.10
C TYR A 78 3.84 1.04 -6.51
N ALA A 79 4.94 1.73 -6.81
CA ALA A 79 5.73 1.44 -8.01
C ALA A 79 6.22 -0.03 -7.97
N PRO A 80 6.11 -0.80 -9.07
CA PRO A 80 6.44 -2.22 -9.09
C PRO A 80 7.80 -2.57 -8.48
N LYS A 81 8.84 -1.81 -8.83
CA LYS A 81 10.20 -2.04 -8.31
C LYS A 81 10.25 -2.00 -6.78
N HIS A 82 9.71 -0.93 -6.19
CA HIS A 82 9.75 -0.69 -4.74
C HIS A 82 8.83 -1.66 -4.00
N TYR A 83 7.61 -1.87 -4.52
CA TYR A 83 6.64 -2.79 -3.95
C TYR A 83 7.18 -4.21 -3.83
N TYR A 84 7.63 -4.80 -4.95
CA TYR A 84 8.11 -6.19 -4.96
C TYR A 84 9.40 -6.38 -4.14
N GLN A 85 10.26 -5.36 -4.10
CA GLN A 85 11.41 -5.37 -3.19
C GLN A 85 10.96 -5.44 -1.73
N ARG A 86 9.91 -4.70 -1.36
CA ARG A 86 9.34 -4.66 -0.02
C ARG A 86 8.65 -5.97 0.37
N VAL A 87 7.91 -6.58 -0.56
CA VAL A 87 7.35 -7.93 -0.38
C VAL A 87 8.46 -8.92 -0.06
N ARG A 88 9.57 -8.86 -0.79
CA ARG A 88 10.71 -9.74 -0.53
C ARG A 88 11.35 -9.48 0.85
N THR A 89 11.46 -8.22 1.28
CA THR A 89 11.92 -7.89 2.65
C THR A 89 11.00 -8.51 3.69
N PHE A 90 9.69 -8.35 3.53
CA PHE A 90 8.69 -8.94 4.42
C PHE A 90 8.81 -10.47 4.50
N LEU A 91 8.83 -11.16 3.36
CA LEU A 91 8.87 -12.63 3.32
C LEU A 91 10.14 -13.25 3.91
N ARG A 92 11.25 -12.49 3.99
CA ARG A 92 12.49 -12.92 4.66
C ARG A 92 12.32 -12.98 6.17
N GLU A 93 11.73 -11.95 6.74
CA GLU A 93 11.61 -11.79 8.20
C GLU A 93 10.33 -12.44 8.75
N TYR A 94 9.30 -12.59 7.92
CA TYR A 94 8.01 -13.11 8.34
C TYR A 94 8.10 -14.57 8.77
N LYS A 95 7.82 -14.81 10.07
CA LYS A 95 7.66 -16.14 10.65
C LYS A 95 6.18 -16.48 10.62
N ALA A 96 5.77 -17.25 9.62
CA ALA A 96 4.39 -17.72 9.56
C ALA A 96 4.11 -18.62 10.78
N PRO A 97 2.96 -18.44 11.45
CA PRO A 97 2.43 -19.53 12.27
C PRO A 97 2.22 -20.75 11.37
N LYS A 98 2.15 -21.96 11.94
CA LYS A 98 1.79 -23.17 11.18
C LYS A 98 0.35 -23.04 10.68
N MET A 99 0.14 -22.30 9.60
CA MET A 99 -1.12 -22.17 8.88
C MET A 99 -1.09 -23.19 7.76
N GLN A 100 -2.06 -24.11 7.80
CA GLN A 100 -2.37 -24.92 6.63
C GLN A 100 -3.15 -24.04 5.67
N PHE A 101 -2.53 -23.62 4.57
CA PHE A 101 -3.26 -23.03 3.46
C PHE A 101 -4.07 -24.15 2.80
N ALA A 102 -5.38 -24.16 3.01
CA ALA A 102 -6.28 -24.99 2.22
C ALA A 102 -6.30 -24.41 0.79
N VAL A 103 -5.69 -25.12 -0.15
CA VAL A 103 -5.76 -24.76 -1.57
C VAL A 103 -7.09 -25.27 -2.10
N ASP A 104 -8.01 -24.36 -2.37
CA ASP A 104 -9.28 -24.66 -3.05
C ASP A 104 -9.22 -24.28 -4.53
N GLY A 105 -10.29 -24.59 -5.27
CA GLY A 105 -10.40 -24.29 -6.70
C GLY A 105 -10.30 -22.78 -6.99
N ASP A 106 -10.80 -21.94 -6.09
CA ASP A 106 -10.75 -20.48 -6.22
C ASP A 106 -9.32 -19.95 -6.09
N CYS A 107 -8.51 -20.51 -5.18
CA CYS A 107 -7.09 -20.20 -5.05
C CYS A 107 -6.32 -20.57 -6.33
N ILE A 108 -6.59 -21.73 -6.91
CA ILE A 108 -5.96 -22.17 -8.17
C ILE A 108 -6.37 -21.23 -9.31
N MET A 109 -7.65 -20.91 -9.41
CA MET A 109 -8.16 -19.98 -10.43
C MET A 109 -7.57 -18.58 -10.27
N ALA A 110 -7.46 -18.07 -9.03
CA ALA A 110 -6.83 -16.80 -8.74
C ALA A 110 -5.35 -16.79 -9.13
N PHE A 111 -4.63 -17.90 -8.87
CA PHE A 111 -3.24 -18.04 -9.29
C PHE A 111 -3.09 -18.02 -10.82
N LEU A 112 -3.88 -18.82 -11.55
CA LEU A 112 -3.88 -18.83 -13.02
C LEU A 112 -4.20 -17.45 -13.60
N ARG A 113 -5.21 -16.76 -13.06
CA ARG A 113 -5.52 -15.38 -13.44
C ARG A 113 -4.37 -14.43 -13.15
N SER A 114 -3.66 -14.61 -12.03
CA SER A 114 -2.50 -13.80 -11.68
C SER A 114 -1.33 -14.02 -12.64
N ILE A 115 -1.10 -15.25 -13.12
CA ILE A 115 -0.08 -15.53 -14.15
C ILE A 115 -0.40 -14.73 -15.42
N LEU A 116 -1.66 -14.77 -15.88
CA LEU A 116 -2.07 -14.05 -17.09
C LEU A 116 -1.93 -12.52 -16.91
N HIS A 117 -2.54 -11.96 -15.86
CA HIS A 117 -2.66 -10.51 -15.70
C HIS A 117 -1.36 -9.85 -15.20
N LEU A 118 -0.63 -10.49 -14.28
CA LEU A 118 0.60 -9.92 -13.69
C LEU A 118 1.84 -10.48 -14.37
N GLY A 119 1.85 -11.77 -14.71
CA GLY A 119 3.02 -12.47 -15.25
C GLY A 119 3.22 -12.33 -16.77
N ILE A 120 2.15 -12.13 -17.54
CA ILE A 120 2.23 -12.01 -19.01
C ILE A 120 1.90 -10.58 -19.44
N LEU A 121 0.70 -10.09 -19.11
CA LEU A 121 0.20 -8.79 -19.57
C LEU A 121 0.69 -7.61 -18.70
N GLY A 122 1.06 -7.88 -17.45
CA GLY A 122 1.35 -6.85 -16.46
C GLY A 122 2.67 -6.15 -16.67
N LYS A 123 2.71 -4.83 -16.42
CA LYS A 123 3.95 -4.04 -16.45
C LYS A 123 4.97 -4.47 -15.38
N GLU A 124 4.50 -5.18 -14.36
CA GLU A 124 5.26 -5.76 -13.25
C GLU A 124 5.80 -7.17 -13.52
N ARG A 125 5.57 -7.77 -14.70
CA ARG A 125 5.91 -9.17 -15.03
C ARG A 125 7.29 -9.63 -14.59
N PHE A 126 8.33 -8.84 -14.83
CA PHE A 126 9.69 -9.19 -14.41
C PHE A 126 9.84 -9.24 -12.90
N HIS A 127 9.19 -8.32 -12.18
CA HIS A 127 9.17 -8.31 -10.71
C HIS A 127 8.33 -9.45 -10.14
N TYR A 128 7.21 -9.76 -10.79
CA TYR A 128 6.33 -10.87 -10.46
C TYR A 128 7.06 -12.21 -10.51
N TRP A 129 7.65 -12.56 -11.66
CA TRP A 129 8.39 -13.81 -11.80
C TRP A 129 9.62 -13.89 -10.89
N LYS A 130 10.34 -12.78 -10.73
CA LYS A 130 11.47 -12.71 -9.79
C LYS A 130 11.05 -12.97 -8.35
N LEU A 131 9.88 -12.48 -7.94
CA LEU A 131 9.33 -12.75 -6.61
C LEU A 131 8.93 -14.22 -6.47
N LEU A 132 8.17 -14.76 -7.41
CA LEU A 132 7.70 -16.15 -7.35
C LEU A 132 8.86 -17.14 -7.32
N LEU A 133 9.84 -16.99 -8.21
CA LEU A 133 11.02 -17.85 -8.25
C LEU A 133 11.82 -17.74 -6.94
N TRP A 134 12.01 -16.52 -6.44
CA TRP A 134 12.73 -16.32 -5.17
C TRP A 134 12.00 -16.95 -3.98
N THR A 135 10.67 -16.80 -3.91
CA THR A 135 9.85 -17.38 -2.84
C THR A 135 9.85 -18.89 -2.92
N GLN A 136 9.69 -19.48 -4.11
CA GLN A 136 9.72 -20.93 -4.29
C GLN A 136 11.06 -21.55 -3.83
N LEU A 137 12.17 -20.88 -4.13
CA LEU A 137 13.51 -21.40 -3.79
C LEU A 137 13.92 -21.16 -2.33
N ARG A 138 13.41 -20.11 -1.67
CA ARG A 138 13.89 -19.72 -0.32
C ARG A 138 12.86 -19.84 0.79
N ARG A 139 11.57 -19.73 0.46
CA ARG A 139 10.44 -19.68 1.40
C ARG A 139 9.20 -20.36 0.78
N PRO A 140 9.28 -21.64 0.34
CA PRO A 140 8.19 -22.30 -0.40
C PRO A 140 6.86 -22.32 0.39
N GLU A 141 6.92 -22.42 1.72
CA GLU A 141 5.74 -22.35 2.59
C GLU A 141 4.98 -21.02 2.49
N LEU A 142 5.65 -19.94 2.07
CA LEU A 142 5.05 -18.61 1.90
C LEU A 142 4.65 -18.34 0.45
N PHE A 143 4.70 -19.34 -0.44
CA PHE A 143 4.34 -19.16 -1.85
C PHE A 143 2.90 -18.65 -2.05
N PRO A 144 1.87 -19.23 -1.40
CA PRO A 144 0.50 -18.70 -1.52
C PRO A 144 0.41 -17.24 -1.08
N LEU A 145 1.08 -16.91 0.04
CA LEU A 145 1.13 -15.53 0.54
C LEU A 145 1.82 -14.58 -0.44
N ALA A 146 2.90 -15.00 -1.10
CA ALA A 146 3.58 -14.18 -2.10
C ALA A 146 2.69 -13.87 -3.31
N VAL A 147 1.90 -14.85 -3.77
CA VAL A 147 0.90 -14.65 -4.83
C VAL A 147 -0.16 -13.65 -4.38
N THR A 148 -0.74 -13.83 -3.19
CA THR A 148 -1.72 -12.90 -2.62
C THR A 148 -1.19 -11.47 -2.55
N LEU A 149 0.03 -11.29 -2.02
CA LEU A 149 0.66 -9.98 -1.94
C LEU A 149 0.96 -9.40 -3.33
N ALA A 150 1.31 -10.20 -4.33
CA ALA A 150 1.46 -9.71 -5.69
C ALA A 150 0.13 -9.19 -6.26
N ILE A 151 -0.98 -9.90 -6.03
CA ILE A 151 -2.33 -9.49 -6.43
C ILE A 151 -2.73 -8.18 -5.72
N TYR A 152 -2.49 -8.08 -4.40
CA TYR A 152 -2.73 -6.85 -3.64
C TYR A 152 -1.92 -5.68 -4.18
N GLY A 153 -0.64 -5.90 -4.49
CA GLY A 153 0.21 -4.88 -5.11
C GLY A 153 -0.31 -4.37 -6.44
N HIS A 154 -0.83 -5.27 -7.28
CA HIS A 154 -1.49 -4.88 -8.52
C HIS A 154 -2.70 -3.99 -8.25
N HIS A 155 -3.55 -4.37 -7.28
CA HIS A 155 -4.72 -3.59 -6.89
C HIS A 155 -4.34 -2.20 -6.36
N PHE A 156 -3.42 -2.10 -5.40
CA PHE A 156 -3.00 -0.81 -4.84
C PHE A 156 -2.45 0.12 -5.90
N ARG A 157 -1.61 -0.41 -6.81
CA ARG A 157 -1.12 0.36 -7.95
C ARG A 157 -2.26 0.87 -8.83
N LYS A 158 -3.25 0.02 -9.14
CA LYS A 158 -4.40 0.40 -9.96
C LYS A 158 -5.28 1.46 -9.30
N VAL A 159 -5.44 1.39 -7.97
CA VAL A 159 -6.13 2.43 -7.20
C VAL A 159 -5.36 3.75 -7.30
N CYS A 160 -4.04 3.75 -7.07
CA CYS A 160 -3.22 4.95 -7.21
C CYS A 160 -3.26 5.54 -8.64
N GLU A 161 -3.26 4.68 -9.68
CA GLU A 161 -3.37 5.11 -11.08
C GLU A 161 -4.74 5.73 -11.42
N ARG A 162 -5.82 5.27 -10.78
CA ARG A 162 -7.20 5.72 -11.08
C ARG A 162 -7.58 7.03 -10.39
N GLN A 163 -6.91 7.38 -9.31
CA GLN A 163 -7.27 8.55 -8.52
C GLN A 163 -6.74 9.86 -9.11
N ASP A 164 -6.16 9.84 -10.33
CA ASP A 164 -5.47 11.00 -10.95
C ASP A 164 -4.62 11.79 -9.92
N LEU A 165 -3.93 11.01 -9.07
CA LEU A 165 -2.96 11.47 -8.08
C LEU A 165 -1.57 11.55 -8.70
#